data_AF-A0A238J6Q8-F1
#
_entry.id   AF-A0A238J6Q8-F1
#
_cell.length_a   1.000
_cell.length_b   1.000
_cell.length_c   1.000
_cell.angle_alpha   90.00
_cell.angle_beta   90.00
_cell.angle_gamma   90.00
#
_symmetry.space_group_name_H-M   'P 1'
#
loop_
_entity.id
_entity.type
_entity.pdbx_description
1 polymer ?
#
loop_
_entity_poly.entity_id
_entity_poly.type
_entity_poly.pdbx_seq_one_letter_code
_entity_poly.pdbx_strand_id
1 'polypeptide(L)'
;MTQVSDDTTFNDGPFLRAATRLMLIGLAVMVLALMSLYFAPMELAPFVSLGLYAMLFLLERRHGVLSPVTALMTGFYAILSGARLYAPDIAWSAYAAPAVYFLLAALVWGLLLAKRPFTMVYSRGVGYAPLHNYMSIMWGSLHVLAGCAAFFLMPNLAFLIVPMVLMIAGAVGTLLLNFVTMGPAHGRQKTHQMGKFTFRQVQTPADHDLFYATIAEAYRADLQRAAGPRRKIDKAQIEAEHRASDAKRDGHSIPFLVFDGDNAVGGICMFLDHKSLGLPVEHEAQFSADDYRKRGGVVEMGRLGVMQRYRLERGLLTGLFKCVIEAAAEQRVHTILNDSFTWQIKLYSKIGFAPITDAPYACEDSSTGYGLSAQPLALDLARMVRLDQQNTTGSEVRDMLNDYVIERFFKLLAVQEILHLRPAEPQPKPYAHEVVHAAE
;
A
#
# COMPACT_ATOMS: atom_id res chain seq x y z
N MET A 1 21.65 32.60 15.27
CA MET A 1 20.89 31.88 14.23
C MET A 1 21.29 30.42 14.29
N THR A 2 20.60 29.68 15.13
CA THR A 2 20.77 28.24 15.29
C THR A 2 19.98 27.55 14.19
N GLN A 3 20.69 26.86 13.29
CA GLN A 3 20.08 25.90 12.38
C GLN A 3 19.38 24.83 13.23
N VAL A 4 18.06 24.80 13.15
CA VAL A 4 17.28 23.63 13.53
C VAL A 4 17.55 22.60 12.44
N SER A 5 18.41 21.63 12.74
CA SER A 5 18.51 20.42 11.95
C SER A 5 17.18 19.70 12.04
N ASP A 6 16.44 19.65 10.92
CA ASP A 6 15.32 18.73 10.73
C ASP A 6 15.89 17.31 10.66
N ASP A 7 16.24 16.75 11.81
CA ASP A 7 16.46 15.33 12.04
C ASP A 7 15.10 14.62 12.05
N THR A 8 14.43 14.59 10.90
CA THR A 8 13.27 13.74 10.70
C THR A 8 13.71 12.35 10.27
N THR A 9 14.24 11.59 11.24
CA THR A 9 14.45 10.15 11.13
C THR A 9 13.09 9.44 11.21
N PHE A 10 12.44 9.27 10.06
CA PHE A 10 11.04 8.84 10.01
C PHE A 10 10.86 7.31 10.06
N ASN A 11 10.49 6.86 11.25
CA ASN A 11 9.85 5.57 11.57
C ASN A 11 8.40 5.51 11.04
N ASP A 12 8.17 5.64 9.72
CA ASP A 12 6.84 5.88 9.14
C ASP A 12 5.85 4.72 9.27
N GLY A 13 6.32 3.48 9.12
CA GLY A 13 5.46 2.29 9.20
C GLY A 13 4.66 2.17 10.52
N PRO A 14 5.31 2.18 11.71
CA PRO A 14 4.59 2.12 12.98
C PRO A 14 3.68 3.33 13.22
N PHE A 15 4.06 4.50 12.72
CA PHE A 15 3.27 5.71 12.89
C PHE A 15 2.02 5.72 12.00
N LEU A 16 2.11 5.34 10.73
CA LEU A 16 0.95 5.21 9.83
C LEU A 16 -0.04 4.15 10.32
N ARG A 17 0.43 3.07 10.97
CA ARG A 17 -0.43 2.09 11.63
C ARG A 17 -1.18 2.68 12.82
N ALA A 18 -0.51 3.47 13.67
CA ALA A 18 -1.15 4.18 14.78
C ALA A 18 -2.17 5.22 14.27
N ALA A 19 -1.82 5.97 13.22
CA ALA A 19 -2.72 6.91 12.55
C ALA A 19 -3.98 6.21 12.02
N THR A 20 -3.83 5.05 11.38
CA THR A 20 -4.94 4.24 10.86
C THR A 20 -5.86 3.77 12.00
N ARG A 21 -5.28 3.32 13.13
CA ARG A 21 -6.06 2.94 14.33
C ARG A 21 -6.86 4.11 14.87
N LEU A 22 -6.23 5.27 15.05
CA LEU A 22 -6.90 6.47 15.54
C LEU A 22 -8.00 6.94 14.59
N MET A 23 -7.77 6.89 13.28
CA MET A 23 -8.80 7.20 12.27
C MET A 23 -10.02 6.28 12.41
N LEU A 24 -9.81 4.96 12.53
CA LEU A 24 -10.91 3.99 12.68
C LEU A 24 -11.67 4.17 14.00
N ILE A 25 -10.96 4.40 15.10
CA ILE A 25 -11.58 4.71 16.40
C ILE A 25 -12.37 6.02 16.30
N GLY A 26 -11.83 7.05 15.62
CA GLY A 26 -12.52 8.31 15.38
C GLY A 26 -13.82 8.13 14.60
N LEU A 27 -13.82 7.32 13.54
CA LEU A 27 -15.04 6.98 12.80
C LEU A 27 -16.05 6.23 13.68
N ALA A 28 -15.59 5.27 14.50
CA ALA A 28 -16.47 4.55 15.43
C ALA A 28 -17.08 5.49 16.48
N VAL A 29 -16.27 6.39 17.06
CA VAL A 29 -16.73 7.42 18.00
C VAL A 29 -17.77 8.33 17.36
N MET A 30 -17.54 8.78 16.13
CA MET A 30 -18.50 9.60 15.39
C MET A 30 -19.83 8.86 15.20
N VAL A 31 -19.81 7.60 14.78
CA VAL A 31 -21.02 6.78 14.60
C VAL A 31 -21.72 6.55 15.93
N LEU A 32 -21.01 6.21 17.00
CA LEU A 32 -21.59 5.99 18.32
C LEU A 32 -22.19 7.28 18.91
N ALA A 33 -21.54 8.42 18.73
CA ALA A 33 -22.06 9.72 19.13
C ALA A 33 -23.36 10.05 18.36
N LEU A 34 -23.36 9.84 17.03
CA LEU A 34 -24.57 9.97 16.22
C LEU A 34 -25.66 9.05 16.73
N MET A 35 -25.42 7.75 16.91
CA MET A 35 -26.42 6.81 17.42
C MET A 35 -26.96 7.22 18.80
N SER A 36 -26.11 7.74 19.69
CA SER A 36 -26.55 8.20 21.01
C SER A 36 -27.61 9.30 20.92
N LEU A 37 -27.53 10.18 19.92
CA LEU A 37 -28.51 11.26 19.72
C LEU A 37 -29.91 10.75 19.29
N TYR A 38 -30.02 9.53 18.77
CA TYR A 38 -31.29 8.97 18.26
C TYR A 38 -31.87 7.92 19.20
N PHE A 39 -31.00 7.15 19.86
CA PHE A 39 -31.42 5.98 20.64
C PHE A 39 -31.29 6.18 22.14
N ALA A 40 -30.48 7.14 22.60
CA ALA A 40 -30.44 7.48 24.02
C ALA A 40 -31.48 8.56 24.34
N PRO A 41 -31.96 8.63 25.60
CA PRO A 41 -32.73 9.78 26.06
C PRO A 41 -31.97 11.08 25.77
N MET A 42 -32.66 12.10 25.26
CA MET A 42 -32.06 13.41 24.92
C MET A 42 -31.28 14.02 26.10
N GLU A 43 -31.68 13.70 27.34
CA GLU A 43 -30.99 14.12 28.56
C GLU A 43 -29.58 13.54 28.70
N LEU A 44 -29.35 12.33 28.19
CA LEU A 44 -28.10 11.59 28.35
C LEU A 44 -27.19 11.69 27.12
N ALA A 45 -27.77 11.87 25.93
CA ALA A 45 -27.03 11.82 24.67
C ALA A 45 -25.82 12.80 24.60
N PRO A 46 -25.92 14.08 25.07
CA PRO A 46 -24.78 14.99 25.09
C PRO A 46 -23.65 14.50 26.01
N PHE A 47 -23.96 13.92 27.17
CA PHE A 47 -22.97 13.41 28.11
C PHE A 47 -22.25 12.17 27.58
N VAL A 48 -22.99 11.26 26.93
CA VAL A 48 -22.41 10.09 26.26
C VAL A 48 -21.47 10.55 25.15
N SER A 49 -21.92 11.49 24.31
CA SER A 49 -21.10 12.03 23.22
C SER A 49 -19.85 12.76 23.74
N LEU A 50 -19.98 13.55 24.81
CA LEU A 50 -18.83 14.19 25.48
C LEU A 50 -17.83 13.15 25.99
N GLY A 51 -18.29 12.09 26.65
CA GLY A 51 -17.43 11.02 27.15
C GLY A 51 -16.65 10.33 26.02
N LEU A 52 -17.32 10.03 24.91
CA LEU A 52 -16.70 9.42 23.73
C LEU A 52 -15.62 10.32 23.11
N TYR A 53 -15.93 11.59 22.84
CA TYR A 53 -14.98 12.53 22.25
C TYR A 53 -13.85 12.92 23.21
N ALA A 54 -14.11 13.02 24.52
CA ALA A 54 -13.08 13.26 25.52
C ALA A 54 -12.10 12.08 25.63
N MET A 55 -12.59 10.83 25.60
CA MET A 55 -11.73 9.65 25.53
C MET A 55 -10.88 9.66 24.25
N LEU A 56 -11.48 9.96 23.10
CA LEU A 56 -10.74 10.06 21.83
C LEU A 56 -9.67 11.15 21.91
N PHE A 57 -9.99 12.31 22.46
CA PHE A 57 -9.05 13.42 22.65
C PHE A 57 -7.85 13.01 23.53
N LEU A 58 -8.10 12.32 24.65
CA LEU A 58 -7.04 11.81 25.52
C LEU A 58 -6.17 10.76 24.81
N LEU A 59 -6.79 9.88 24.03
CA LEU A 59 -6.08 8.86 23.25
C LEU A 59 -5.20 9.49 22.17
N GLU A 60 -5.73 10.45 21.40
CA GLU A 60 -4.95 11.22 20.42
C GLU A 60 -3.76 11.89 21.09
N ARG A 61 -3.98 12.60 22.22
CA ARG A 61 -2.92 13.28 22.97
C ARG A 61 -1.84 12.31 23.46
N ARG A 62 -2.22 11.12 23.92
CA ARG A 62 -1.27 10.06 24.34
C ARG A 62 -0.38 9.59 23.18
N HIS A 63 -0.90 9.60 21.96
CA HIS A 63 -0.15 9.27 20.74
C HIS A 63 0.52 10.49 20.08
N GLY A 64 0.48 11.66 20.73
CA GLY A 64 1.05 12.91 20.23
C GLY A 64 0.40 13.38 18.93
N VAL A 65 -0.89 13.09 18.76
CA VAL A 65 -1.77 13.61 17.69
C VAL A 65 -2.79 14.54 18.36
N LEU A 66 -3.23 15.59 17.68
CA LEU A 66 -4.23 16.49 18.24
C LEU A 66 -5.17 16.96 17.12
N SER A 67 -6.27 16.24 16.93
CA SER A 67 -7.22 16.53 15.86
C SER A 67 -8.06 17.77 16.18
N PRO A 68 -8.04 18.80 15.31
CA PRO A 68 -8.89 19.97 15.49
C PRO A 68 -10.38 19.62 15.50
N VAL A 69 -10.77 18.57 14.76
CA VAL A 69 -12.16 18.07 14.73
C VAL A 69 -12.54 17.48 16.09
N THR A 70 -11.70 16.59 16.64
CA THR A 70 -11.93 15.99 17.96
C THR A 70 -12.00 17.07 19.06
N ALA A 71 -11.11 18.05 19.03
CA ALA A 71 -11.12 19.17 19.97
C ALA A 71 -12.40 20.01 19.86
N LEU A 72 -12.82 20.36 18.63
CA LEU A 72 -14.05 21.13 18.38
C LEU A 72 -15.28 20.37 18.87
N MET A 73 -15.41 19.09 18.54
CA MET A 73 -16.54 18.26 18.97
C MET A 73 -16.56 18.06 20.49
N THR A 74 -15.41 17.88 21.12
CA THR A 74 -15.30 17.79 22.59
C THR A 74 -15.82 19.08 23.25
N GLY A 75 -15.35 20.24 22.77
CA GLY A 75 -15.83 21.54 23.27
C GLY A 75 -17.32 21.76 23.03
N PHE A 76 -17.83 21.40 21.86
CA PHE A 76 -19.24 21.51 21.53
C PHE A 76 -20.12 20.67 22.46
N TYR A 77 -19.80 19.40 22.67
CA TYR A 77 -20.56 18.56 23.59
C TYR A 77 -20.41 18.98 25.06
N ALA A 78 -19.26 19.54 25.45
CA ALA A 78 -19.08 20.10 26.80
C ALA A 78 -20.02 21.28 27.04
N ILE A 79 -20.17 22.18 26.05
CA ILE A 79 -21.12 23.29 26.11
C ILE A 79 -22.56 22.78 26.17
N LEU A 80 -22.94 21.80 25.34
CA LEU A 80 -24.28 21.22 25.36
C LEU A 80 -24.62 20.53 26.70
N SER A 81 -23.70 19.70 27.21
CA SER A 81 -23.85 19.05 28.52
C SER A 81 -23.95 20.07 29.65
N GLY A 82 -23.09 21.09 29.66
CA GLY A 82 -23.13 22.16 30.64
C GLY A 82 -24.46 22.91 30.60
N ALA A 83 -24.88 23.35 29.41
CA ALA A 83 -26.16 24.03 29.23
C ALA A 83 -27.34 23.20 29.72
N ARG A 84 -27.33 21.88 29.47
CA ARG A 84 -28.38 20.96 29.92
C ARG A 84 -28.50 20.89 31.44
N LEU A 85 -27.38 20.99 32.18
CA LEU A 85 -27.39 21.04 33.64
C LEU A 85 -28.01 22.34 34.18
N TYR A 86 -27.85 23.46 33.47
CA TYR A 86 -28.36 24.77 33.89
C TYR A 86 -29.82 25.04 33.47
N ALA A 87 -30.26 24.49 32.34
CA ALA A 87 -31.65 24.62 31.88
C ALA A 87 -32.15 23.29 31.29
N PRO A 88 -32.98 22.52 32.03
CA PRO A 88 -33.49 21.23 31.56
C PRO A 88 -34.45 21.32 30.37
N ASP A 89 -35.11 22.45 30.16
CA ASP A 89 -36.10 22.65 29.06
C ASP A 89 -35.52 23.40 27.85
N ILE A 90 -34.30 23.05 27.45
CA ILE A 90 -33.63 23.69 26.30
C ILE A 90 -34.24 23.23 24.96
N ALA A 91 -35.27 23.96 24.49
CA ALA A 91 -35.77 23.86 23.11
C ALA A 91 -34.71 24.26 22.06
N TRP A 92 -33.71 25.08 22.40
CA TRP A 92 -32.68 25.52 21.47
C TRP A 92 -31.66 24.43 21.09
N SER A 93 -31.58 23.33 21.85
CA SER A 93 -30.66 22.20 21.57
C SER A 93 -30.88 21.58 20.19
N ALA A 94 -32.13 21.56 19.71
CA ALA A 94 -32.47 21.12 18.36
C ALA A 94 -31.87 22.02 17.26
N TYR A 95 -31.61 23.30 17.56
CA TYR A 95 -31.04 24.28 16.63
C TYR A 95 -29.50 24.30 16.66
N ALA A 96 -28.86 23.51 17.52
CA ALA A 96 -27.41 23.43 17.58
C ALA A 96 -26.81 22.65 16.39
N ALA A 97 -27.61 21.81 15.71
CA ALA A 97 -27.15 20.95 14.62
C ALA A 97 -26.63 21.73 13.39
N PRO A 98 -27.36 22.71 12.81
CA PRO A 98 -26.81 23.53 11.74
C PRO A 98 -25.51 24.23 12.13
N ALA A 99 -25.44 24.78 13.34
CA ALA A 99 -24.27 25.52 13.82
C ALA A 99 -23.01 24.63 13.88
N VAL A 100 -23.11 23.42 14.44
CA VAL A 100 -21.94 22.52 14.51
C VAL A 100 -21.48 22.07 13.13
N TYR A 101 -22.40 21.79 12.19
CA TYR A 101 -22.02 21.41 10.84
C TYR A 101 -21.32 22.55 10.08
N PHE A 102 -21.81 23.79 10.19
CA PHE A 102 -21.12 24.93 9.59
C PHE A 102 -19.76 25.23 10.25
N LEU A 103 -19.64 25.06 11.57
CA LEU A 103 -18.35 25.19 12.26
C LEU A 103 -17.34 24.12 11.81
N LEU A 104 -17.79 22.87 11.67
CA LEU A 104 -16.97 21.78 11.12
C LEU A 104 -16.56 22.05 9.67
N ALA A 105 -17.49 22.53 8.84
CA ALA A 105 -17.19 22.92 7.47
C ALA A 105 -16.14 24.04 7.42
N ALA A 106 -16.33 25.11 8.21
CA ALA A 106 -15.40 26.24 8.28
C ALA A 106 -14.00 25.78 8.75
N LEU A 107 -13.94 24.88 9.73
CA LEU A 107 -12.69 24.29 10.18
C LEU A 107 -11.99 23.49 9.07
N VAL A 108 -12.71 22.56 8.43
CA VAL A 108 -12.15 21.70 7.38
C VAL A 108 -11.70 22.50 6.16
N TRP A 109 -12.52 23.45 5.69
CA TRP A 109 -12.16 24.33 4.58
C TRP A 109 -11.04 25.29 4.94
N GLY A 110 -11.04 25.86 6.15
CA GLY A 110 -9.96 26.73 6.62
C GLY A 110 -8.61 25.99 6.68
N LEU A 111 -8.62 24.75 7.19
CA LEU A 111 -7.45 23.88 7.19
C LEU A 111 -6.97 23.53 5.77
N LEU A 112 -7.90 23.23 4.86
CA LEU A 112 -7.57 22.96 3.46
C LEU A 112 -6.97 24.18 2.74
N LEU A 113 -7.54 25.38 2.96
CA LEU A 113 -7.01 26.66 2.42
C LEU A 113 -5.62 26.98 2.98
N ALA A 114 -5.35 26.62 4.23
CA ALA A 114 -4.03 26.70 4.84
C ALA A 114 -3.05 25.60 4.36
N LYS A 115 -3.43 24.81 3.34
CA LYS A 115 -2.67 23.67 2.79
C LYS A 115 -2.37 22.58 3.84
N ARG A 116 -3.24 22.44 4.83
CA ARG A 116 -3.14 21.47 5.92
C ARG A 116 -4.44 20.65 6.00
N PRO A 117 -4.76 19.80 5.01
CA PRO A 117 -5.94 18.94 5.03
C PRO A 117 -6.08 18.24 6.39
N PHE A 118 -7.30 18.23 6.96
CA PHE A 118 -7.50 17.87 8.36
C PHE A 118 -7.12 16.42 8.68
N THR A 119 -7.12 15.55 7.68
CA THR A 119 -6.74 14.14 7.82
C THR A 119 -5.23 13.94 7.90
N MET A 120 -4.42 14.92 7.45
CA MET A 120 -2.96 14.89 7.63
C MET A 120 -2.52 15.05 9.09
N VAL A 121 -3.42 15.50 9.98
CA VAL A 121 -3.11 15.64 11.40
C VAL A 121 -2.84 14.27 12.03
N TYR A 122 -3.58 13.24 11.60
CA TYR A 122 -3.35 11.87 12.04
C TYR A 122 -2.03 11.31 11.50
N SER A 123 -1.52 11.86 10.40
CA SER A 123 -0.32 11.41 9.75
C SER A 123 0.88 12.38 9.88
N ARG A 124 0.84 13.41 10.75
CA ARG A 124 1.94 14.36 11.00
C ARG A 124 2.60 14.92 9.71
N GLY A 125 1.84 15.08 8.64
CA GLY A 125 2.34 15.56 7.34
C GLY A 125 2.98 14.47 6.46
N VAL A 126 2.94 13.21 6.89
CA VAL A 126 3.33 12.03 6.11
C VAL A 126 2.10 11.49 5.36
N GLY A 127 2.28 10.94 4.17
CA GLY A 127 1.20 10.32 3.40
C GLY A 127 0.92 11.00 2.07
N TYR A 128 0.07 10.37 1.27
CA TYR A 128 -0.26 10.76 -0.08
C TYR A 128 -1.14 12.01 -0.06
N ALA A 129 -0.54 13.17 -0.29
CA ALA A 129 -1.22 14.47 -0.21
C ALA A 129 -2.56 14.53 -0.99
N PRO A 130 -2.68 13.97 -2.21
CA PRO A 130 -3.95 13.94 -2.91
C PRO A 130 -5.06 13.23 -2.12
N LEU A 131 -4.78 12.08 -1.49
CA LEU A 131 -5.77 11.38 -0.65
C LEU A 131 -6.34 12.30 0.44
N HIS A 132 -5.45 12.98 1.15
CA HIS A 132 -5.84 13.88 2.24
C HIS A 132 -6.63 15.09 1.76
N ASN A 133 -6.30 15.63 0.59
CA ASN A 133 -7.04 16.72 -0.04
C ASN A 133 -8.44 16.28 -0.47
N TYR A 134 -8.56 15.14 -1.17
CA TYR A 134 -9.86 14.59 -1.58
C TYR A 134 -10.78 14.32 -0.38
N MET A 135 -10.24 13.74 0.69
CA MET A 135 -10.99 13.53 1.93
C MET A 135 -11.45 14.85 2.56
N SER A 136 -10.59 15.88 2.57
CA SER A 136 -10.93 17.18 3.14
C SER A 136 -12.02 17.88 2.33
N ILE A 137 -11.95 17.83 1.00
CA ILE A 137 -12.99 18.35 0.11
C ILE A 137 -14.32 17.62 0.33
N MET A 138 -14.28 16.29 0.39
CA MET A 138 -15.46 15.45 0.63
C MET A 138 -16.13 15.81 1.96
N TRP A 139 -15.39 15.78 3.07
CA TRP A 139 -15.93 16.11 4.38
C TRP A 139 -16.38 17.56 4.48
N GLY A 140 -15.61 18.53 3.98
CA GLY A 140 -15.99 19.93 3.96
C GLY A 140 -17.32 20.15 3.21
N SER A 141 -17.51 19.47 2.08
CA SER A 141 -18.75 19.54 1.30
C SER A 141 -19.91 18.86 2.03
N LEU A 142 -19.70 17.68 2.61
CA LEU A 142 -20.72 16.96 3.36
C LEU A 142 -21.20 17.74 4.59
N HIS A 143 -20.30 18.43 5.30
CA HIS A 143 -20.68 19.29 6.43
C HIS A 143 -21.50 20.50 5.98
N VAL A 144 -21.17 21.14 4.85
CA VAL A 144 -22.00 22.23 4.28
C VAL A 144 -23.40 21.71 3.93
N LEU A 145 -23.47 20.59 3.22
CA LEU A 145 -24.75 19.97 2.84
C LEU A 145 -25.57 19.56 4.06
N ALA A 146 -24.93 19.00 5.10
CA ALA A 146 -25.57 18.65 6.35
C ALA A 146 -26.08 19.88 7.11
N GLY A 147 -25.30 20.98 7.15
CA GLY A 147 -25.72 22.25 7.74
C GLY A 147 -26.92 22.86 7.03
N CYS A 148 -26.89 22.90 5.69
CA CYS A 148 -28.03 23.35 4.88
C CYS A 148 -29.26 22.46 5.06
N ALA A 149 -29.10 21.13 5.03
CA ALA A 149 -30.20 20.20 5.24
C ALA A 149 -30.82 20.33 6.63
N ALA A 150 -30.00 20.44 7.67
CA ALA A 150 -30.47 20.64 9.05
C ALA A 150 -31.23 21.97 9.21
N PHE A 151 -30.82 23.02 8.48
CA PHE A 151 -31.48 24.33 8.53
C PHE A 151 -32.80 24.37 7.74
N PHE A 152 -32.79 23.93 6.47
CA PHE A 152 -33.95 24.08 5.57
C PHE A 152 -35.03 23.02 5.76
N LEU A 153 -34.69 21.84 6.28
CA LEU A 153 -35.68 20.77 6.49
C LEU A 153 -36.39 20.90 7.84
N MET A 154 -35.98 21.82 8.72
CA MET A 154 -36.66 22.03 9.99
C MET A 154 -38.09 22.57 9.75
N PRO A 155 -39.13 22.04 10.43
CA PRO A 155 -39.11 21.05 11.52
C PRO A 155 -39.35 19.58 11.10
N ASN A 156 -39.33 19.26 9.80
CA ASN A 156 -39.56 17.90 9.32
C ASN A 156 -38.48 16.93 9.84
N LEU A 157 -38.85 15.73 10.27
CA LEU A 157 -37.93 14.67 10.74
C LEU A 157 -36.70 14.46 9.81
N ALA A 158 -36.83 14.76 8.52
CA ALA A 158 -35.72 14.78 7.57
C ALA A 158 -34.53 15.67 7.98
N PHE A 159 -34.73 16.75 8.76
CA PHE A 159 -33.65 17.61 9.29
C PHE A 159 -32.66 16.83 10.16
N LEU A 160 -33.11 15.73 10.76
CA LEU A 160 -32.33 14.82 11.58
C LEU A 160 -31.72 13.70 10.72
N ILE A 161 -32.53 13.05 9.87
CA ILE A 161 -32.11 11.85 9.12
C ILE A 161 -31.08 12.19 8.03
N VAL A 162 -31.30 13.26 7.26
CA VAL A 162 -30.46 13.59 6.09
C VAL A 162 -29.00 13.88 6.51
N PRO A 163 -28.71 14.74 7.51
CA PRO A 163 -27.35 14.93 7.99
C PRO A 163 -26.66 13.65 8.45
N MET A 164 -27.37 12.76 9.15
CA MET A 164 -26.81 11.47 9.58
C MET A 164 -26.41 10.60 8.39
N VAL A 165 -27.28 10.47 7.39
CA VAL A 165 -26.97 9.71 6.16
C VAL A 165 -25.74 10.30 5.48
N LEU A 166 -25.61 11.63 5.41
CA LEU A 166 -24.43 12.30 4.86
C LEU A 166 -23.15 12.00 5.67
N MET A 167 -23.21 12.00 7.00
CA MET A 167 -22.05 11.67 7.84
C MET A 167 -21.64 10.19 7.71
N ILE A 168 -22.61 9.28 7.65
CA ILE A 168 -22.35 7.85 7.39
C ILE A 168 -21.75 7.66 5.99
N ALA A 169 -22.29 8.33 4.98
CA ALA A 169 -21.73 8.32 3.64
C ALA A 169 -20.28 8.85 3.61
N GLY A 170 -19.97 9.89 4.40
CA GLY A 170 -18.60 10.39 4.59
C GLY A 170 -17.66 9.38 5.24
N ALA A 171 -18.14 8.62 6.23
CA ALA A 171 -17.38 7.52 6.84
C ALA A 171 -17.13 6.39 5.83
N VAL A 172 -18.15 5.97 5.09
CA VAL A 172 -18.01 4.96 4.03
C VAL A 172 -17.03 5.43 2.95
N GLY A 173 -17.17 6.67 2.46
CA GLY A 173 -16.25 7.28 1.49
C GLY A 173 -14.81 7.33 2.01
N THR A 174 -14.63 7.64 3.30
CA THR A 174 -13.32 7.60 3.96
C THR A 174 -12.71 6.20 3.90
N LEU A 175 -13.47 5.17 4.23
CA LEU A 175 -13.00 3.78 4.16
C LEU A 175 -12.68 3.36 2.71
N LEU A 176 -13.51 3.73 1.75
CA LEU A 176 -13.30 3.42 0.33
C LEU A 176 -11.99 4.03 -0.19
N LEU A 177 -11.75 5.32 0.05
CA LEU A 177 -10.54 5.99 -0.43
C LEU A 177 -9.27 5.47 0.24
N ASN A 178 -9.32 5.15 1.54
CA ASN A 178 -8.16 4.69 2.31
C ASN A 178 -7.79 3.23 2.07
N PHE A 179 -8.77 2.35 1.83
CA PHE A 179 -8.56 0.90 1.82
C PHE A 179 -8.90 0.23 0.48
N VAL A 180 -9.71 0.87 -0.36
CA VAL A 180 -10.16 0.30 -1.63
C VAL A 180 -9.44 0.96 -2.80
N THR A 181 -9.80 2.18 -3.17
CA THR A 181 -9.24 2.86 -4.35
C THR A 181 -9.55 4.35 -4.37
N MET A 182 -8.63 5.15 -4.92
CA MET A 182 -8.86 6.52 -5.39
C MET A 182 -9.14 6.58 -6.90
N GLY A 183 -9.23 5.41 -7.55
CA GLY A 183 -9.39 5.25 -8.99
C GLY A 183 -8.08 4.87 -9.70
N PRO A 184 -8.17 4.54 -11.01
CA PRO A 184 -7.03 4.02 -11.79
C PRO A 184 -5.84 4.99 -11.91
N ALA A 185 -6.10 6.29 -11.89
CA ALA A 185 -5.07 7.32 -12.01
C ALA A 185 -4.08 7.33 -10.83
N HIS A 186 -4.53 6.92 -9.65
CA HIS A 186 -3.72 6.87 -8.43
C HIS A 186 -3.17 5.47 -8.14
N GLY A 187 -3.73 4.43 -8.76
CA GLY A 187 -3.29 3.05 -8.59
C GLY A 187 -1.94 2.75 -9.25
N ARG A 188 -1.50 1.49 -9.09
CA ARG A 188 -0.29 0.99 -9.75
C ARG A 188 -0.45 1.08 -11.27
N GLN A 189 0.53 1.68 -11.93
CA GLN A 189 0.57 1.76 -13.38
C GLN A 189 1.19 0.47 -13.94
N LYS A 190 0.47 -0.23 -14.83
CA LYS A 190 0.98 -1.43 -15.49
C LYS A 190 2.08 -1.13 -16.51
N THR A 191 2.13 0.12 -16.98
CA THR A 191 3.20 0.66 -17.82
C THR A 191 3.67 1.96 -17.21
N HIS A 192 4.97 2.15 -17.08
CA HIS A 192 5.54 3.42 -16.64
C HIS A 192 6.88 3.69 -17.31
N GLN A 193 7.26 4.96 -17.39
CA GLN A 193 8.51 5.39 -17.99
C GLN A 193 9.44 5.96 -16.92
N MET A 194 10.72 5.64 -17.02
CA MET A 194 11.75 6.22 -16.17
C MET A 194 13.01 6.53 -16.98
N GLY A 195 13.27 7.81 -17.18
CA GLY A 195 14.26 8.26 -18.15
C GLY A 195 13.92 7.76 -19.56
N LYS A 196 14.89 7.10 -20.21
CA LYS A 196 14.72 6.51 -21.54
C LYS A 196 14.01 5.15 -21.53
N PHE A 197 13.80 4.55 -20.36
CA PHE A 197 13.30 3.18 -20.25
C PHE A 197 11.80 3.14 -20.03
N THR A 198 11.12 2.22 -20.73
CA THR A 198 9.69 1.93 -20.54
C THR A 198 9.53 0.56 -19.90
N PHE A 199 8.90 0.51 -18.74
CA PHE A 199 8.62 -0.72 -18.00
C PHE A 199 7.17 -1.11 -18.23
N ARG A 200 6.92 -2.37 -18.60
CA ARG A 200 5.60 -2.88 -18.92
C ARG A 200 5.38 -4.24 -18.28
N GLN A 201 4.25 -4.40 -17.60
CA GLN A 201 3.76 -5.71 -17.21
C GLN A 201 3.32 -6.48 -18.46
N VAL A 202 3.81 -7.71 -18.60
CA VAL A 202 3.44 -8.64 -19.67
C VAL A 202 1.96 -9.01 -19.54
N GLN A 203 1.23 -8.93 -20.66
CA GLN A 203 -0.22 -9.20 -20.70
C GLN A 203 -0.63 -10.11 -21.86
N THR A 204 0.16 -10.14 -22.94
CA THR A 204 -0.18 -10.91 -24.15
C THR A 204 0.73 -12.13 -24.30
N PRO A 205 0.29 -13.20 -24.98
CA PRO A 205 1.15 -14.35 -25.29
C PRO A 205 2.44 -13.96 -26.04
N ALA A 206 2.34 -13.00 -26.97
CA ALA A 206 3.51 -12.48 -27.69
C ALA A 206 4.52 -11.78 -26.75
N ASP A 207 4.03 -11.03 -25.75
CA ASP A 207 4.89 -10.43 -24.73
C ASP A 207 5.53 -11.50 -23.81
N HIS A 208 4.82 -12.60 -23.53
CA HIS A 208 5.40 -13.73 -22.79
C HIS A 208 6.55 -14.37 -23.58
N ASP A 209 6.37 -14.58 -24.88
CA ASP A 209 7.44 -15.11 -25.73
C ASP A 209 8.65 -14.18 -25.76
N LEU A 210 8.40 -12.88 -25.91
CA LEU A 210 9.45 -11.86 -25.86
C LEU A 210 10.15 -11.84 -24.50
N PHE A 211 9.41 -12.00 -23.40
CA PHE A 211 9.96 -12.08 -22.05
C PHE A 211 10.95 -13.24 -21.92
N TYR A 212 10.56 -14.46 -22.24
CA TYR A 212 11.45 -15.62 -22.13
C TYR A 212 12.67 -15.50 -23.05
N ALA A 213 12.49 -15.06 -24.29
CA ALA A 213 13.59 -14.86 -25.23
C ALA A 213 14.59 -13.79 -24.74
N THR A 214 14.10 -12.73 -24.09
CA THR A 214 14.91 -11.64 -23.51
C THR A 214 15.68 -12.12 -22.29
N ILE A 215 15.00 -12.79 -21.34
CA ILE A 215 15.62 -13.33 -20.13
C ILE A 215 16.68 -14.37 -20.48
N ALA A 216 16.39 -15.29 -21.40
CA ALA A 216 17.32 -16.33 -21.80
C ALA A 216 18.63 -15.76 -22.39
N GLU A 217 18.53 -14.71 -23.20
CA GLU A 217 19.72 -14.05 -23.75
C GLU A 217 20.53 -13.31 -22.67
N ALA A 218 19.85 -12.62 -21.74
CA ALA A 218 20.52 -11.96 -20.62
C ALA A 218 21.25 -12.96 -19.71
N TYR A 219 20.60 -14.08 -19.38
CA TYR A 219 21.16 -15.17 -18.58
C TYR A 219 22.33 -15.85 -19.29
N ARG A 220 22.21 -16.15 -20.59
CA ARG A 220 23.29 -16.74 -21.37
C ARG A 220 24.58 -15.92 -21.25
N ALA A 221 24.49 -14.60 -21.35
CA ALA A 221 25.65 -13.72 -21.21
C ALA A 221 26.26 -13.74 -19.79
N ASP A 222 25.43 -13.82 -18.75
CA ASP A 222 25.89 -13.95 -17.36
C ASP A 222 26.54 -15.30 -17.07
N LEU A 223 25.88 -16.38 -17.46
CA LEU A 223 26.34 -17.74 -17.24
C LEU A 223 27.60 -18.04 -18.04
N GLN A 224 27.70 -17.56 -19.29
CA GLN A 224 28.90 -17.72 -20.10
C GLN A 224 30.12 -17.03 -19.46
N ARG A 225 29.91 -15.89 -18.80
CA ARG A 225 30.97 -15.17 -18.07
C ARG A 225 31.39 -15.95 -16.81
N ALA A 226 30.43 -16.49 -16.07
CA ALA A 226 30.68 -17.20 -14.82
C ALA A 226 31.30 -18.59 -15.05
N ALA A 227 30.82 -19.34 -16.04
CA ALA A 227 31.30 -20.68 -16.39
C ALA A 227 32.63 -20.68 -17.17
N GLY A 228 33.04 -19.53 -17.71
CA GLY A 228 34.26 -19.37 -18.49
C GLY A 228 34.14 -19.81 -19.97
N PRO A 229 35.21 -19.63 -20.77
CA PRO A 229 35.15 -19.74 -22.23
C PRO A 229 34.99 -21.18 -22.77
N ARG A 230 35.16 -22.20 -21.93
CA ARG A 230 35.16 -23.61 -22.35
C ARG A 230 33.78 -24.26 -22.35
N ARG A 231 32.80 -23.72 -21.63
CA ARG A 231 31.43 -24.27 -21.53
C ARG A 231 30.53 -23.48 -22.47
N LYS A 232 29.93 -24.13 -23.46
CA LYS A 232 28.97 -23.48 -24.38
C LYS A 232 27.61 -23.47 -23.70
N ILE A 233 27.08 -22.28 -23.43
CA ILE A 233 25.74 -22.11 -22.86
C ILE A 233 24.73 -21.91 -24.00
N ASP A 234 23.72 -22.77 -24.08
CA ASP A 234 22.69 -22.73 -25.10
C ASP A 234 21.49 -21.86 -24.66
N LYS A 235 21.17 -20.84 -25.45
CA LYS A 235 20.02 -19.96 -25.23
C LYS A 235 18.71 -20.75 -25.27
N ALA A 236 18.55 -21.64 -26.24
CA ALA A 236 17.30 -22.34 -26.46
C ALA A 236 16.98 -23.28 -25.30
N GLN A 237 18.03 -23.90 -24.73
CA GLN A 237 17.92 -24.70 -23.51
C GLN A 237 17.45 -23.85 -22.31
N ILE A 238 18.09 -22.70 -22.06
CA ILE A 238 17.68 -21.79 -20.97
C ILE A 238 16.20 -21.37 -21.13
N GLU A 239 15.81 -21.00 -22.36
CA GLU A 239 14.44 -20.59 -22.63
C GLU A 239 13.44 -21.71 -22.36
N ALA A 240 13.73 -22.93 -22.84
CA ALA A 240 12.88 -24.09 -22.63
C ALA A 240 12.77 -24.48 -21.14
N GLU A 241 13.87 -24.43 -20.39
CA GLU A 241 13.89 -24.72 -18.95
C GLU A 241 13.09 -23.71 -18.15
N HIS A 242 13.26 -22.41 -18.42
CA HIS A 242 12.47 -21.36 -17.76
C HIS A 242 10.98 -21.52 -18.06
N ARG A 243 10.60 -21.75 -19.32
CA ARG A 243 9.20 -21.99 -19.70
C ARG A 243 8.64 -23.23 -19.01
N ALA A 244 9.37 -24.33 -19.00
CA ALA A 244 8.93 -25.58 -18.38
C ALA A 244 8.81 -25.45 -16.86
N SER A 245 9.70 -24.70 -16.20
CA SER A 245 9.62 -24.44 -14.76
C SER A 245 8.42 -23.57 -14.40
N ASP A 246 8.22 -22.49 -15.15
CA ASP A 246 7.16 -21.51 -14.89
C ASP A 246 5.77 -22.09 -15.26
N ALA A 247 5.68 -22.94 -16.30
CA ALA A 247 4.45 -23.62 -16.70
C ALA A 247 3.89 -24.59 -15.64
N LYS A 248 4.73 -25.07 -14.70
CA LYS A 248 4.25 -25.86 -13.55
C LYS A 248 3.31 -25.05 -12.64
N ARG A 249 3.38 -23.72 -12.71
CA ARG A 249 2.63 -22.77 -11.88
C ARG A 249 1.88 -21.77 -12.77
N ASP A 250 1.12 -22.29 -13.73
CA ASP A 250 0.40 -21.45 -14.68
C ASP A 250 -0.54 -20.45 -13.98
N GLY A 251 -0.61 -19.24 -14.51
CA GLY A 251 -1.34 -18.11 -13.91
C GLY A 251 -0.77 -17.56 -12.60
N HIS A 252 0.35 -18.09 -12.11
CA HIS A 252 1.00 -17.63 -10.87
C HIS A 252 2.31 -16.89 -11.16
N SER A 253 2.51 -16.40 -12.38
CA SER A 253 3.63 -15.55 -12.77
C SER A 253 3.13 -14.19 -13.24
N ILE A 254 3.81 -13.13 -12.80
CA ILE A 254 3.56 -11.75 -13.22
C ILE A 254 4.89 -11.23 -13.78
N PRO A 255 5.12 -11.38 -15.10
CA PRO A 255 6.35 -10.93 -15.73
C PRO A 255 6.30 -9.45 -16.08
N PHE A 256 7.46 -8.83 -16.06
CA PHE A 256 7.68 -7.45 -16.46
C PHE A 256 8.84 -7.37 -17.44
N LEU A 257 8.66 -6.59 -18.50
CA LEU A 257 9.67 -6.26 -19.49
C LEU A 257 10.09 -4.81 -19.34
N VAL A 258 11.35 -4.54 -19.65
CA VAL A 258 11.86 -3.16 -19.83
C VAL A 258 12.32 -2.97 -21.27
N PHE A 259 11.97 -1.80 -21.82
CA PHE A 259 12.25 -1.41 -23.19
C PHE A 259 13.12 -0.15 -23.26
N ASP A 260 14.00 -0.10 -24.25
CA ASP A 260 14.72 1.10 -24.70
C ASP A 260 14.31 1.37 -26.15
N GLY A 261 13.41 2.34 -26.34
CA GLY A 261 12.61 2.44 -27.57
C GLY A 261 11.76 1.19 -27.75
N ASP A 262 11.90 0.52 -28.89
CA ASP A 262 11.15 -0.71 -29.23
C ASP A 262 11.88 -2.00 -28.81
N ASN A 263 13.11 -1.90 -28.30
CA ASN A 263 13.92 -3.07 -27.96
C ASN A 263 13.67 -3.51 -26.52
N ALA A 264 13.34 -4.78 -26.30
CA ALA A 264 13.34 -5.37 -24.96
C ALA A 264 14.79 -5.57 -24.47
N VAL A 265 15.12 -4.98 -23.32
CA VAL A 265 16.50 -4.92 -22.80
C VAL A 265 16.68 -5.60 -21.45
N GLY A 266 15.59 -6.15 -20.89
CA GLY A 266 15.61 -6.94 -19.68
C GLY A 266 14.19 -7.26 -19.19
N GLY A 267 14.12 -7.92 -18.05
CA GLY A 267 12.88 -8.24 -17.39
C GLY A 267 13.08 -8.80 -15.99
N ILE A 268 11.96 -8.96 -15.29
CA ILE A 268 11.87 -9.57 -13.98
C ILE A 268 10.50 -10.25 -13.84
N CYS A 269 10.39 -11.31 -13.06
CA CYS A 269 9.13 -11.99 -12.79
C CYS A 269 8.83 -11.99 -11.29
N MET A 270 7.55 -11.78 -10.95
CA MET A 270 7.04 -12.07 -9.63
C MET A 270 6.20 -13.35 -9.68
N PHE A 271 6.56 -14.35 -8.89
CA PHE A 271 5.81 -15.60 -8.73
C PHE A 271 4.92 -15.53 -7.49
N LEU A 272 3.63 -15.79 -7.69
CA LEU A 272 2.65 -15.91 -6.62
C LEU A 272 2.76 -17.30 -5.98
N ASP A 273 2.51 -17.37 -4.67
CA ASP A 273 2.54 -18.62 -3.91
C ASP A 273 1.46 -19.60 -4.39
N HIS A 274 1.88 -20.78 -4.87
CA HIS A 274 0.97 -21.82 -5.35
C HIS A 274 0.60 -22.79 -4.24
N LYS A 275 -0.70 -22.99 -3.98
CA LYS A 275 -1.17 -23.78 -2.81
C LYS A 275 -0.55 -25.16 -2.64
N SER A 276 -0.33 -25.89 -3.74
CA SER A 276 0.20 -27.25 -3.71
C SER A 276 1.68 -27.34 -4.09
N LEU A 277 2.21 -26.34 -4.78
CA LEU A 277 3.56 -26.40 -5.36
C LEU A 277 4.50 -25.37 -4.73
N GLY A 278 4.02 -24.54 -3.81
CA GLY A 278 4.80 -23.45 -3.22
C GLY A 278 5.42 -22.53 -4.26
N LEU A 279 6.47 -21.84 -3.83
CA LEU A 279 7.30 -20.95 -4.65
C LEU A 279 8.43 -21.76 -5.31
N PRO A 280 8.89 -21.39 -6.53
CA PRO A 280 10.06 -22.01 -7.15
C PRO A 280 11.28 -22.15 -6.22
N VAL A 281 11.62 -21.10 -5.46
CA VAL A 281 12.76 -21.02 -4.54
C VAL A 281 12.74 -22.10 -3.45
N GLU A 282 11.56 -22.58 -3.02
CA GLU A 282 11.44 -23.64 -2.01
C GLU A 282 11.93 -24.99 -2.54
N HIS A 283 11.73 -25.25 -3.85
CA HIS A 283 12.22 -26.47 -4.49
C HIS A 283 13.70 -26.37 -4.81
N GLU A 284 14.14 -25.21 -5.28
CA GLU A 284 15.52 -24.98 -5.70
C GLU A 284 16.49 -24.96 -4.50
N ALA A 285 16.12 -24.26 -3.42
CA ALA A 285 16.95 -24.12 -2.22
C ALA A 285 16.58 -25.10 -1.08
N GLN A 286 15.63 -26.01 -1.31
CA GLN A 286 15.20 -27.05 -0.35
C GLN A 286 14.83 -26.51 1.05
N PHE A 287 14.07 -25.40 1.10
CA PHE A 287 13.54 -24.87 2.36
C PHE A 287 12.02 -24.64 2.26
N SER A 288 11.38 -24.45 3.41
CA SER A 288 9.96 -24.11 3.49
C SER A 288 9.76 -22.63 3.82
N ALA A 289 8.86 -21.97 3.08
CA ALA A 289 8.42 -20.61 3.34
C ALA A 289 7.26 -20.52 4.36
N ASP A 290 6.90 -21.61 5.05
CA ASP A 290 5.73 -21.65 5.95
C ASP A 290 5.78 -20.63 7.08
N ASP A 291 6.97 -20.36 7.62
CA ASP A 291 7.14 -19.35 8.66
C ASP A 291 6.91 -17.92 8.15
N TYR A 292 7.09 -17.68 6.85
CA TYR A 292 6.72 -16.42 6.21
C TYR A 292 5.22 -16.38 5.90
N ARG A 293 4.63 -17.51 5.45
CA ARG A 293 3.18 -17.63 5.22
C ARG A 293 2.35 -17.36 6.47
N LYS A 294 2.85 -17.76 7.65
CA LYS A 294 2.22 -17.46 8.96
C LYS A 294 2.12 -15.96 9.23
N ARG A 295 3.05 -15.16 8.69
CA ARG A 295 3.08 -13.69 8.85
C ARG A 295 2.26 -12.98 7.79
N GLY A 296 2.26 -13.51 6.56
CA GLY A 296 1.35 -13.09 5.51
C GLY A 296 1.68 -13.59 4.12
N GLY A 297 1.09 -12.94 3.11
CA GLY A 297 1.30 -13.31 1.72
C GLY A 297 2.79 -13.33 1.38
N VAL A 298 3.21 -14.37 0.66
CA VAL A 298 4.60 -14.55 0.21
C VAL A 298 4.60 -14.58 -1.31
N VAL A 299 5.62 -13.99 -1.92
CA VAL A 299 5.91 -14.12 -3.35
C VAL A 299 7.38 -14.37 -3.52
N GLU A 300 7.76 -14.85 -4.70
CA GLU A 300 9.14 -14.89 -5.13
C GLU A 300 9.36 -13.84 -6.22
N MET A 301 10.51 -13.19 -6.17
CA MET A 301 11.04 -12.38 -7.25
C MET A 301 12.16 -13.16 -7.92
N GLY A 302 11.96 -13.51 -9.19
CA GLY A 302 12.89 -14.32 -9.96
C GLY A 302 13.00 -13.84 -11.41
N ARG A 303 13.74 -14.60 -12.22
CA ARG A 303 13.95 -14.32 -13.66
C ARG A 303 14.43 -12.89 -13.92
N LEU A 304 15.25 -12.32 -13.03
CA LEU A 304 15.84 -11.00 -13.24
C LEU A 304 16.96 -11.12 -14.27
N GLY A 305 16.76 -10.54 -15.46
CA GLY A 305 17.75 -10.54 -16.52
C GLY A 305 17.87 -9.17 -17.16
N VAL A 306 19.11 -8.68 -17.33
CA VAL A 306 19.40 -7.41 -18.00
C VAL A 306 20.50 -7.62 -19.04
N MET A 307 20.27 -7.16 -20.26
CA MET A 307 21.23 -7.25 -21.35
C MET A 307 22.55 -6.59 -20.96
N GLN A 308 23.68 -7.19 -21.35
CA GLN A 308 25.02 -6.82 -20.88
C GLN A 308 25.34 -5.33 -20.96
N ARG A 309 24.93 -4.67 -22.06
CA ARG A 309 25.19 -3.24 -22.29
C ARG A 309 24.46 -2.29 -21.33
N TYR A 310 23.42 -2.75 -20.62
CA TYR A 310 22.63 -1.91 -19.70
C TYR A 310 22.81 -2.28 -18.22
N ARG A 311 23.68 -3.22 -17.86
CA ARG A 311 23.79 -3.71 -16.47
C ARG A 311 24.25 -2.67 -15.46
N LEU A 312 24.92 -1.62 -15.92
CA LEU A 312 25.38 -0.51 -15.09
C LEU A 312 24.36 0.64 -15.04
N GLU A 313 23.27 0.56 -15.80
CA GLU A 313 22.21 1.57 -15.83
C GLU A 313 21.34 1.40 -14.58
N ARG A 314 21.67 2.17 -13.54
CA ARG A 314 21.00 2.09 -12.23
C ARG A 314 19.48 2.26 -12.33
N GLY A 315 19.02 3.17 -13.18
CA GLY A 315 17.59 3.38 -13.43
C GLY A 315 16.89 2.11 -13.93
N LEU A 316 17.55 1.29 -14.77
CA LEU A 316 16.92 0.08 -15.27
C LEU A 316 16.62 -0.92 -14.14
N LEU A 317 17.61 -1.21 -13.30
CA LEU A 317 17.44 -2.12 -12.17
C LEU A 317 16.41 -1.60 -11.16
N THR A 318 16.50 -0.33 -10.80
CA THR A 318 15.54 0.27 -9.86
C THR A 318 14.10 0.20 -10.39
N GLY A 319 13.87 0.45 -11.68
CA GLY A 319 12.54 0.36 -12.28
C GLY A 319 11.99 -1.07 -12.30
N LEU A 320 12.85 -2.08 -12.52
CA LEU A 320 12.45 -3.50 -12.40
C LEU A 320 12.05 -3.86 -10.96
N PHE A 321 12.82 -3.41 -9.96
CA PHE A 321 12.45 -3.63 -8.56
C PHE A 321 11.15 -2.91 -8.17
N LYS A 322 10.97 -1.67 -8.65
CA LYS A 322 9.72 -0.92 -8.49
C LYS A 322 8.51 -1.71 -9.00
N CYS A 323 8.59 -2.33 -10.19
CA CYS A 323 7.52 -3.17 -10.74
C CYS A 323 7.07 -4.25 -9.75
N VAL A 324 8.02 -4.99 -9.18
CA VAL A 324 7.74 -6.11 -8.28
C VAL A 324 7.24 -5.62 -6.93
N ILE A 325 7.87 -4.61 -6.34
CA ILE A 325 7.48 -4.07 -5.03
C ILE A 325 6.05 -3.50 -5.09
N GLU A 326 5.71 -2.72 -6.12
CA GLU A 326 4.36 -2.18 -6.25
C GLU A 326 3.32 -3.27 -6.52
N ALA A 327 3.65 -4.29 -7.32
CA ALA A 327 2.76 -5.41 -7.58
C ALA A 327 2.54 -6.26 -6.31
N ALA A 328 3.59 -6.49 -5.53
CA ALA A 328 3.52 -7.17 -4.25
C ALA A 328 2.68 -6.38 -3.22
N ALA A 329 2.87 -5.05 -3.14
CA ALA A 329 2.07 -4.18 -2.29
C ALA A 329 0.58 -4.16 -2.71
N GLU A 330 0.29 -4.12 -4.02
CA GLU A 330 -1.08 -4.25 -4.55
C GLU A 330 -1.74 -5.57 -4.11
N GLN A 331 -0.96 -6.66 -4.10
CA GLN A 331 -1.40 -8.00 -3.71
C GLN A 331 -1.32 -8.26 -2.19
N ARG A 332 -1.01 -7.26 -1.38
CA ARG A 332 -0.92 -7.35 0.10
C ARG A 332 0.11 -8.37 0.59
N VAL A 333 1.18 -8.53 -0.17
CA VAL A 333 2.28 -9.45 0.12
C VAL A 333 3.16 -8.86 1.23
N HIS A 334 3.50 -9.68 2.21
CA HIS A 334 4.33 -9.29 3.34
C HIS A 334 5.81 -9.57 3.09
N THR A 335 6.13 -10.68 2.42
CA THR A 335 7.52 -11.10 2.19
C THR A 335 7.75 -11.38 0.71
N ILE A 336 8.80 -10.80 0.14
CA ILE A 336 9.34 -11.18 -1.17
C ILE A 336 10.56 -12.04 -0.94
N LEU A 337 10.54 -13.27 -1.43
CA LEU A 337 11.69 -14.16 -1.49
C LEU A 337 12.42 -13.98 -2.82
N ASN A 338 13.69 -14.32 -2.85
CA ASN A 338 14.49 -14.31 -4.07
C ASN A 338 15.54 -15.41 -3.95
N ASP A 339 15.82 -16.13 -5.03
CA ASP A 339 17.04 -16.92 -5.10
C ASP A 339 18.07 -16.23 -5.99
N SER A 340 19.22 -15.90 -5.42
CA SER A 340 20.22 -15.09 -6.08
C SER A 340 21.56 -15.78 -6.13
N PHE A 341 22.24 -15.70 -7.27
CA PHE A 341 23.64 -16.08 -7.35
C PHE A 341 24.48 -15.27 -6.36
N THR A 342 25.48 -15.93 -5.76
CA THR A 342 26.32 -15.34 -4.71
C THR A 342 26.96 -13.99 -5.07
N TRP A 343 27.32 -13.80 -6.34
CA TRP A 343 27.90 -12.54 -6.84
C TRP A 343 26.90 -11.37 -6.92
N GLN A 344 25.60 -11.64 -6.87
CA GLN A 344 24.52 -10.64 -6.89
C GLN A 344 23.98 -10.30 -5.49
N ILE A 345 24.33 -11.04 -4.42
CA ILE A 345 23.80 -10.79 -3.06
C ILE A 345 24.02 -9.34 -2.62
N LYS A 346 25.19 -8.76 -2.91
CA LYS A 346 25.50 -7.36 -2.58
C LYS A 346 24.58 -6.34 -3.26
N LEU A 347 24.01 -6.68 -4.42
CA LEU A 347 23.02 -5.83 -5.09
C LEU A 347 21.70 -5.88 -4.33
N TYR A 348 21.23 -7.09 -4.00
CA TYR A 348 19.97 -7.30 -3.29
C TYR A 348 19.99 -6.76 -1.86
N SER A 349 21.11 -6.89 -1.15
CA SER A 349 21.25 -6.36 0.20
C SER A 349 21.15 -4.83 0.27
N LYS A 350 21.55 -4.12 -0.78
CA LYS A 350 21.37 -2.65 -0.89
C LYS A 350 19.91 -2.22 -0.96
N ILE A 351 19.02 -3.13 -1.34
CA ILE A 351 17.57 -2.92 -1.47
C ILE A 351 16.83 -3.47 -0.23
N GLY A 352 17.56 -4.10 0.71
CA GLY A 352 17.01 -4.57 1.97
C GLY A 352 16.77 -6.08 2.05
N PHE A 353 17.15 -6.84 1.02
CA PHE A 353 17.10 -8.31 1.11
C PHE A 353 18.15 -8.81 2.10
N ALA A 354 17.75 -9.73 2.96
CA ALA A 354 18.62 -10.42 3.91
C ALA A 354 18.70 -11.91 3.55
N PRO A 355 19.87 -12.55 3.72
CA PRO A 355 19.98 -14.00 3.57
C PRO A 355 19.01 -14.75 4.50
N ILE A 356 18.38 -15.80 3.98
CA ILE A 356 17.54 -16.71 4.77
C ILE A 356 18.42 -17.79 5.43
N THR A 357 19.44 -18.25 4.72
CA THR A 357 20.40 -19.25 5.17
C THR A 357 21.77 -18.60 5.42
N ASP A 358 22.56 -19.19 6.32
CA ASP A 358 23.91 -18.70 6.63
C ASP A 358 24.93 -18.99 5.51
N ALA A 359 24.69 -20.04 4.73
CA ALA A 359 25.57 -20.48 3.66
C ALA A 359 24.84 -20.56 2.30
N PRO A 360 25.53 -20.27 1.19
CA PRO A 360 25.02 -20.53 -0.14
C PRO A 360 25.03 -22.03 -0.45
N TYR A 361 24.15 -22.44 -1.37
CA TYR A 361 24.06 -23.80 -1.88
C TYR A 361 24.57 -23.87 -3.32
N ALA A 362 24.98 -25.06 -3.77
CA ALA A 362 25.40 -25.26 -5.16
C ALA A 362 24.20 -25.69 -6.01
N CYS A 363 23.91 -24.94 -7.07
CA CYS A 363 22.91 -25.34 -8.04
C CYS A 363 23.39 -26.59 -8.82
N GLU A 364 22.46 -27.43 -9.24
CA GLU A 364 22.79 -28.57 -10.09
C GLU A 364 23.39 -28.12 -11.44
N ASP A 365 24.30 -28.93 -11.99
CA ASP A 365 24.92 -28.66 -13.29
C ASP A 365 23.93 -28.73 -14.47
N SER A 366 22.81 -29.44 -14.28
CA SER A 366 21.71 -29.65 -15.20
C SER A 366 20.54 -28.68 -15.00
N SER A 367 20.66 -27.72 -14.08
CA SER A 367 19.62 -26.72 -13.83
C SER A 367 20.04 -25.34 -14.37
N THR A 368 19.10 -24.40 -14.29
CA THR A 368 19.26 -22.97 -14.62
C THR A 368 20.42 -22.29 -13.88
N GLY A 369 20.96 -22.91 -12.83
CA GLY A 369 22.12 -22.43 -12.08
C GLY A 369 23.48 -22.91 -12.59
N TYR A 370 23.55 -23.90 -13.51
CA TYR A 370 24.78 -24.38 -14.17
C TYR A 370 25.98 -24.63 -13.22
N GLY A 371 25.74 -25.21 -12.04
CA GLY A 371 26.80 -25.48 -11.07
C GLY A 371 27.28 -24.27 -10.26
N LEU A 372 26.66 -23.09 -10.41
CA LEU A 372 27.00 -21.89 -9.65
C LEU A 372 26.40 -21.93 -8.24
N SER A 373 26.98 -21.16 -7.32
CA SER A 373 26.44 -21.02 -5.96
C SER A 373 25.38 -19.93 -5.88
N ALA A 374 24.24 -20.27 -5.30
CA ALA A 374 23.11 -19.38 -5.04
C ALA A 374 22.78 -19.31 -3.55
N GLN A 375 22.03 -18.29 -3.14
CA GLN A 375 21.59 -18.11 -1.77
C GLN A 375 20.17 -17.54 -1.75
N PRO A 376 19.25 -18.17 -0.99
CA PRO A 376 17.91 -17.64 -0.82
C PRO A 376 17.95 -16.39 0.07
N LEU A 377 17.27 -15.35 -0.36
CA LEU A 377 17.15 -14.05 0.28
C LEU A 377 15.67 -13.73 0.55
N ALA A 378 15.40 -12.96 1.61
CA ALA A 378 14.07 -12.47 1.94
C ALA A 378 14.08 -10.95 2.13
N LEU A 379 13.05 -10.30 1.62
CA LEU A 379 12.71 -8.92 1.85
C LEU A 379 11.35 -8.86 2.57
N ASP A 380 11.36 -8.43 3.81
CA ASP A 380 10.13 -8.18 4.57
C ASP A 380 9.58 -6.80 4.17
N LEU A 381 8.60 -6.75 3.26
CA LEU A 381 7.95 -5.52 2.81
C LEU A 381 7.27 -4.77 3.97
N ALA A 382 6.72 -5.51 4.94
CA ALA A 382 6.09 -4.91 6.11
C ALA A 382 7.11 -4.16 7.00
N ARG A 383 8.40 -4.57 6.95
CA ARG A 383 9.54 -3.94 7.62
C ARG A 383 10.40 -3.07 6.70
N MET A 384 10.33 -3.21 5.38
CA MET A 384 11.23 -2.56 4.42
C MET A 384 11.18 -1.03 4.50
N VAL A 385 10.06 -0.46 4.93
CA VAL A 385 9.92 1.00 5.13
C VAL A 385 10.41 1.46 6.53
N ARG A 386 10.97 0.54 7.34
CA ARG A 386 11.80 0.85 8.52
C ARG A 386 13.30 0.79 8.23
N LEU A 387 13.73 0.38 7.03
CA LEU A 387 15.14 0.35 6.67
C LEU A 387 15.64 1.76 6.41
N ASP A 388 16.15 2.34 7.48
CA ASP A 388 17.36 3.16 7.62
C ASP A 388 17.91 3.84 6.35
N GLN A 389 18.17 5.15 6.48
CA GLN A 389 18.73 6.06 5.47
C GLN A 389 20.16 5.71 5.00
N GLN A 390 20.66 4.51 5.32
CA GLN A 390 22.08 4.19 5.20
C GLN A 390 22.51 3.70 3.81
N ASN A 391 21.57 3.25 2.96
CA ASN A 391 21.90 2.77 1.61
C ASN A 391 21.17 3.59 0.53
N THR A 392 21.95 4.17 -0.41
CA THR A 392 21.46 5.05 -1.47
C THR A 392 20.50 4.40 -2.46
N THR A 393 20.51 3.07 -2.60
CA THR A 393 19.63 2.37 -3.57
C THR A 393 18.25 2.04 -2.99
N GLY A 394 18.17 1.67 -1.71
CA GLY A 394 16.88 1.44 -1.05
C GLY A 394 16.06 2.73 -0.89
N SER A 395 16.71 3.85 -0.57
CA SER A 395 16.10 5.18 -0.53
C SER A 395 15.57 5.60 -1.90
N GLU A 396 16.38 5.48 -2.95
CA GLU A 396 15.95 5.78 -4.32
C GLU A 396 14.77 4.92 -4.78
N VAL A 397 14.82 3.60 -4.57
CA VAL A 397 13.70 2.70 -4.92
C VAL A 397 12.43 3.18 -4.22
N ARG A 398 12.51 3.50 -2.92
CA ARG A 398 11.38 4.01 -2.13
C ARG A 398 10.81 5.31 -2.69
N ASP A 399 11.66 6.28 -3.03
CA ASP A 399 11.25 7.58 -3.56
C ASP A 399 10.58 7.47 -4.95
N MET A 400 10.77 6.33 -5.63
CA MET A 400 10.16 6.04 -6.92
C MET A 400 8.88 5.22 -6.82
N LEU A 401 8.53 4.65 -5.66
CA LEU A 401 7.31 3.87 -5.50
C LEU A 401 6.07 4.78 -5.58
N ASN A 402 4.96 4.22 -6.06
CA ASN A 402 3.68 4.89 -5.99
C ASN A 402 3.22 5.05 -4.53
N ASP A 403 3.31 6.28 -4.03
CA ASP A 403 2.94 6.68 -2.67
C ASP A 403 1.57 6.15 -2.22
N TYR A 404 0.55 6.23 -3.08
CA TYR A 404 -0.80 5.78 -2.74
C TYR A 404 -0.88 4.27 -2.57
N VAL A 405 -0.24 3.51 -3.47
CA VAL A 405 -0.22 2.04 -3.39
C VAL A 405 0.46 1.58 -2.11
N ILE A 406 1.58 2.21 -1.75
CA ILE A 406 2.34 1.90 -0.54
C ILE A 406 1.59 2.31 0.72
N GLU A 407 1.02 3.51 0.77
CA GLU A 407 0.23 3.95 1.92
C GLU A 407 -1.01 3.07 2.14
N ARG A 408 -1.74 2.73 1.07
CA ARG A 408 -2.90 1.83 1.14
C ARG A 408 -2.49 0.44 1.65
N PHE A 409 -1.37 -0.10 1.18
CA PHE A 409 -0.83 -1.36 1.67
C PHE A 409 -0.62 -1.34 3.19
N PHE A 410 0.02 -0.30 3.73
CA PHE A 410 0.24 -0.18 5.18
C PHE A 410 -1.04 -0.02 5.99
N LYS A 411 -2.01 0.75 5.48
CA LYS A 411 -3.32 0.89 6.10
C LYS A 411 -4.03 -0.46 6.17
N LEU A 412 -3.96 -1.26 5.12
CA LEU A 412 -4.52 -2.61 5.08
C LEU A 412 -3.82 -3.56 6.06
N LEU A 413 -2.49 -3.51 6.16
CA LEU A 413 -1.75 -4.26 7.17
C LEU A 413 -2.17 -3.87 8.60
N ALA A 414 -2.32 -2.57 8.87
CA ALA A 414 -2.76 -2.09 10.17
C ALA A 414 -4.15 -2.65 10.54
N VAL A 415 -5.07 -2.71 9.58
CA VAL A 415 -6.41 -3.29 9.77
C VAL A 415 -6.34 -4.79 10.03
N GLN A 416 -5.52 -5.53 9.28
CA GLN A 416 -5.33 -6.97 9.49
C GLN A 416 -4.82 -7.27 10.90
N GLU A 417 -3.87 -6.48 11.40
CA GLU A 417 -3.37 -6.61 12.78
C GLU A 417 -4.44 -6.33 13.83
N ILE A 418 -5.28 -5.30 13.64
CA ILE A 418 -6.36 -4.95 14.58
C ILE A 418 -7.42 -6.05 14.64
N LEU A 419 -7.81 -6.57 13.48
CA LEU A 419 -8.91 -7.52 13.37
C LEU A 419 -8.46 -8.98 13.51
N HIS A 420 -7.17 -9.22 13.77
CA HIS A 420 -6.55 -10.55 13.77
C HIS A 420 -6.93 -11.38 12.51
N LEU A 421 -7.12 -10.70 11.38
CA LEU A 421 -7.55 -11.36 10.15
C LEU A 421 -6.38 -12.14 9.58
N ARG A 422 -6.66 -13.34 9.08
CA ARG A 422 -5.67 -14.06 8.28
C ARG A 422 -5.34 -13.21 7.04
N PRO A 423 -4.06 -13.08 6.70
CA PRO A 423 -3.64 -12.39 5.49
C PRO A 423 -4.32 -13.04 4.29
N ALA A 424 -4.89 -12.22 3.41
CA ALA A 424 -5.53 -12.71 2.20
C ALA A 424 -4.46 -13.38 1.33
N GLU A 425 -4.76 -14.57 0.82
CA GLU A 425 -3.89 -15.21 -0.16
C GLU A 425 -3.78 -14.30 -1.40
N PRO A 426 -2.56 -14.04 -1.91
CA PRO A 426 -2.39 -13.34 -3.18
C PRO A 426 -3.21 -14.06 -4.24
N GLN A 427 -4.17 -13.36 -4.85
CA GLN A 427 -5.03 -13.99 -5.84
C GLN A 427 -4.40 -13.87 -7.23
N PRO A 428 -4.23 -14.98 -7.96
CA PRO A 428 -3.96 -14.89 -9.38
C PRO A 428 -5.16 -14.19 -10.01
N LYS A 429 -4.93 -13.00 -10.59
CA LYS A 429 -5.97 -12.39 -11.42
C LYS A 429 -6.03 -13.23 -12.69
N PRO A 430 -7.18 -13.83 -13.05
CA PRO A 430 -7.28 -14.58 -14.29
C PRO A 430 -6.81 -13.67 -15.43
N TYR A 431 -5.99 -14.22 -16.32
CA TYR A 431 -5.69 -13.56 -17.57
C TYR A 431 -7.03 -13.16 -18.19
N ALA A 432 -7.19 -11.87 -18.49
CA ALA A 432 -8.26 -11.47 -19.39
C ALA A 432 -7.89 -12.08 -20.74
N HIS A 433 -8.33 -13.31 -20.99
CA HIS A 433 -8.67 -13.69 -22.34
C HIS A 433 -9.80 -12.73 -22.73
N GLU A 434 -9.43 -11.56 -23.27
CA GLU A 434 -10.33 -10.88 -24.19
C GLU A 434 -10.57 -11.91 -25.29
N VAL A 435 -11.69 -12.62 -25.16
CA VAL A 435 -12.33 -13.29 -26.26
C VAL A 435 -12.60 -12.17 -27.24
N VAL A 436 -11.70 -12.01 -28.20
CA VAL A 436 -11.95 -11.28 -29.43
C VAL A 436 -13.10 -12.04 -30.07
N HIS A 437 -14.33 -11.66 -29.74
CA HIS A 437 -15.45 -11.88 -30.63
C HIS A 437 -15.12 -11.04 -31.86
N ALA A 438 -14.47 -11.69 -32.82
CA ALA A 438 -14.49 -11.24 -34.19
C ALA A 438 -15.96 -11.08 -34.57
N ALA A 439 -16.36 -9.83 -34.79
CA ALA A 439 -17.60 -9.55 -35.50
C ALA A 439 -17.40 -10.09 -36.92
N GLU A 440 -18.20 -11.10 -37.28
CA GLU A 440 -18.60 -11.34 -38.66
C GLU A 440 -19.65 -10.30 -39.09
#